data_AF-A0A2K4YD03-F1
#
_entry.id   AF-A0A2K4YD03-F1
#
_cell.length_a   1.000
_cell.length_b   1.000
_cell.length_c   1.000
_cell.angle_alpha   90.00
_cell.angle_beta   90.00
_cell.angle_gamma   90.00
#
_symmetry.space_group_name_H-M   'P 1'
#
loop_
_entity.id
_entity.type
_entity.pdbx_description
1 polymer ?
#
loop_
_entity_poly.entity_id
_entity_poly.type
_entity_poly.pdbx_seq_one_letter_code
_entity_poly.pdbx_strand_id
1 'polypeptide(L)'
;VTLNTVALELVPPNVDEGRERALDEARKVLQYSAESGLTGRIRHVMIPGIIAEDDDRPIAMKPKFDVLDFWSVIKPELPGISGLCTQVTAFLDESTLRGRLTSLTESGMEGVVFVGVPRTMNDGEGSGVAPTDALSIYRDLVPNRGVILIPTREGEHGRFNFKCDRGATYGMTQLLYSDAIVGFLTEFAKTTDHRPEILLSFGFVPKMENKTGLINWLIQDPGNAAVAAEQEFVKELAGREPPQKRQMMLDLYKRVIDGVAELGFPLSVHLEATYGLSGPAFATFAEMIDYWSPAQRV
;
A
#
# COMPACT_ATOMS: atom_id res chain seq x y z
N VAL A 1 -8.32 -17.08 -2.36
CA VAL A 1 -9.19 -16.07 -3.01
C VAL A 1 -8.30 -14.88 -3.32
N THR A 2 -8.39 -14.28 -4.51
CA THR A 2 -7.67 -13.03 -4.84
C THR A 2 -8.52 -11.81 -4.49
N LEU A 3 -7.97 -10.61 -4.43
CA LEU A 3 -8.71 -9.36 -4.27
C LEU A 3 -9.15 -8.84 -5.64
N ASN A 4 -8.29 -8.93 -6.67
CA ASN A 4 -8.47 -8.40 -8.03
C ASN A 4 -9.04 -6.96 -7.99
N THR A 5 -8.31 -6.06 -7.35
CA THR A 5 -8.80 -4.75 -6.93
C THR A 5 -7.94 -3.59 -7.39
N VAL A 6 -8.59 -2.44 -7.55
CA VAL A 6 -7.94 -1.13 -7.40
C VAL A 6 -8.23 -0.63 -5.99
N ALA A 7 -7.18 -0.49 -5.18
CA ALA A 7 -7.20 0.05 -3.84
C ALA A 7 -6.66 1.48 -3.82
N LEU A 8 -7.30 2.37 -3.06
CA LEU A 8 -6.80 3.73 -2.81
C LEU A 8 -6.36 3.84 -1.36
N GLU A 9 -5.15 4.33 -1.11
CA GLU A 9 -4.68 4.57 0.25
C GLU A 9 -5.37 5.80 0.87
N LEU A 10 -5.91 5.62 2.08
CA LEU A 10 -6.35 6.72 2.94
C LEU A 10 -5.62 6.64 4.27
N VAL A 11 -4.60 7.49 4.43
CA VAL A 11 -3.91 7.66 5.72
C VAL A 11 -4.89 8.30 6.71
N PRO A 12 -5.12 7.71 7.89
CA PRO A 12 -5.99 8.30 8.88
C PRO A 12 -5.58 9.76 9.22
N PRO A 13 -6.54 10.68 9.40
CA PRO A 13 -6.24 12.04 9.83
C PRO A 13 -5.75 12.06 11.29
N ASN A 14 -5.24 13.20 11.73
CA ASN A 14 -4.84 13.35 13.13
C ASN A 14 -6.09 13.41 14.02
N VAL A 15 -5.99 12.89 15.25
CA VAL A 15 -7.13 12.86 16.19
C VAL A 15 -7.62 14.28 16.52
N ASP A 16 -6.72 15.26 16.58
CA ASP A 16 -7.04 16.67 16.86
C ASP A 16 -7.83 17.37 15.73
N GLU A 17 -7.87 16.78 14.54
CA GLU A 17 -8.68 17.29 13.41
C GLU A 17 -10.14 16.78 13.46
N GLY A 18 -10.41 15.76 14.28
CA GLY A 18 -11.76 15.28 14.58
C GLY A 18 -12.48 14.55 13.45
N ARG A 19 -13.74 14.17 13.73
CA ARG A 19 -14.58 13.35 12.85
C ARG A 19 -14.86 14.00 11.49
N GLU A 20 -15.08 15.32 11.45
CA GLU A 20 -15.37 16.02 10.19
C GLU A 20 -14.21 15.90 9.20
N ARG A 21 -12.96 15.94 9.69
CA ARG A 21 -11.79 15.74 8.82
C ARG A 21 -11.77 14.34 8.19
N ALA A 22 -12.16 13.32 8.95
CA ALA A 22 -12.28 11.96 8.42
C ALA A 22 -13.37 11.85 7.35
N LEU A 23 -14.53 12.49 7.56
CA LEU A 23 -15.61 12.56 6.56
C LEU A 23 -15.17 13.32 5.29
N ASP A 24 -14.39 14.38 5.44
CA ASP A 24 -13.86 15.13 4.29
C ASP A 24 -12.94 14.27 3.41
N GLU A 25 -12.17 13.34 3.97
CA GLU A 25 -11.38 12.41 3.15
C GLU A 25 -12.29 11.49 2.31
N ALA A 26 -13.38 10.96 2.89
CA ALA A 26 -14.36 10.18 2.13
C ALA A 26 -15.05 11.01 1.02
N ARG A 27 -15.45 12.25 1.33
CA ARG A 27 -16.06 13.17 0.36
C ARG A 27 -15.11 13.48 -0.80
N LYS A 28 -13.82 13.67 -0.53
CA LYS A 28 -12.79 13.85 -1.58
C LYS A 28 -12.65 12.65 -2.48
N VAL A 29 -12.71 11.42 -1.93
CA VAL A 29 -12.70 10.20 -2.76
C VAL A 29 -13.85 10.23 -3.74
N LEU A 30 -15.08 10.47 -3.27
CA LEU A 30 -16.27 10.52 -4.13
C LEU A 30 -16.16 11.62 -5.18
N GLN A 31 -15.80 12.84 -4.75
CA GLN A 31 -15.67 14.00 -5.63
C GLN A 31 -14.64 13.75 -6.73
N TYR A 32 -13.39 13.43 -6.36
CA TYR A 32 -12.33 13.27 -7.34
C TYR A 32 -12.52 12.02 -8.21
N SER A 33 -13.16 10.96 -7.69
CA SER A 33 -13.53 9.81 -8.51
C SER A 33 -14.54 10.19 -9.59
N ALA A 34 -15.56 10.99 -9.25
CA ALA A 34 -16.55 11.46 -10.22
C ALA A 34 -15.92 12.39 -11.26
N GLU A 35 -15.07 13.34 -10.84
CA GLU A 35 -14.41 14.30 -11.73
C GLU A 35 -13.41 13.64 -12.69
N SER A 36 -12.79 12.53 -12.29
CA SER A 36 -11.75 11.83 -13.08
C SER A 36 -12.24 10.58 -13.80
N GLY A 37 -13.50 10.18 -13.64
CA GLY A 37 -14.04 8.95 -14.25
C GLY A 37 -13.66 7.65 -13.54
N LEU A 38 -13.17 7.73 -12.30
CA LEU A 38 -12.82 6.57 -11.45
C LEU A 38 -13.99 6.03 -10.62
N THR A 39 -15.20 6.60 -10.74
CA THR A 39 -16.39 6.10 -10.06
C THR A 39 -16.61 4.61 -10.34
N GLY A 40 -16.71 3.80 -9.27
CA GLY A 40 -16.89 2.35 -9.36
C GLY A 40 -15.64 1.56 -9.80
N ARG A 41 -14.52 2.23 -10.14
CA ARG A 41 -13.24 1.57 -10.45
C ARG A 41 -12.45 1.24 -9.18
N ILE A 42 -12.47 2.12 -8.19
CA ILE A 42 -11.87 1.89 -6.86
C ILE A 42 -12.80 0.98 -6.06
N ARG A 43 -12.29 -0.16 -5.60
CA ARG A 43 -13.06 -1.21 -4.90
C ARG A 43 -12.65 -1.37 -3.44
N HIS A 44 -11.44 -0.96 -3.10
CA HIS A 44 -10.94 -0.99 -1.74
C HIS A 44 -10.36 0.36 -1.31
N VAL A 45 -10.50 0.67 -0.03
CA VAL A 45 -9.62 1.62 0.65
C VAL A 45 -8.54 0.82 1.38
N MET A 46 -7.27 1.18 1.21
CA MET A 46 -6.17 0.69 2.05
C MET A 46 -5.92 1.69 3.17
N ILE A 47 -6.04 1.26 4.43
CA ILE A 47 -5.81 2.10 5.61
C ILE A 47 -4.53 1.62 6.31
N PRO A 48 -3.45 2.41 6.30
CA PRO A 48 -2.24 2.03 7.02
C PRO A 48 -2.45 2.14 8.54
N GLY A 49 -2.06 1.09 9.26
CA GLY A 49 -1.89 1.12 10.71
C GLY A 49 -0.62 1.89 11.05
N ILE A 50 -0.77 3.14 11.48
CA ILE A 50 0.35 4.04 11.79
C ILE A 50 0.86 3.79 13.21
N ILE A 51 2.17 3.64 13.35
CA ILE A 51 2.90 3.62 14.63
C ILE A 51 3.92 4.75 14.65
N ALA A 52 4.54 5.00 15.80
CA ALA A 52 5.66 5.93 15.88
C ALA A 52 6.81 5.50 14.94
N GLU A 53 7.37 6.48 14.25
CA GLU A 53 8.45 6.30 13.28
C GLU A 53 9.70 7.10 13.69
N ASP A 54 10.75 7.07 12.86
CA ASP A 54 12.03 7.71 13.14
C ASP A 54 11.92 9.23 13.35
N ASP A 55 12.73 9.77 14.26
CA ASP A 55 12.76 11.19 14.62
C ASP A 55 13.20 12.10 13.45
N ASP A 56 13.81 11.53 12.40
CA ASP A 56 14.25 12.24 11.21
C ASP A 56 13.16 12.34 10.12
N ARG A 57 11.94 11.83 10.38
CA ARG A 57 10.80 11.97 9.47
C ARG A 57 10.54 13.46 9.18
N PRO A 58 10.48 13.89 7.90
CA PRO A 58 10.39 15.31 7.55
C PRO A 58 9.04 15.97 7.89
N ILE A 59 8.01 15.16 8.20
CA ILE A 59 6.72 15.63 8.70
C ILE A 59 6.51 15.02 10.07
N ALA A 60 6.42 15.88 11.09
CA ALA A 60 6.15 15.48 12.46
C ALA A 60 4.86 14.66 12.54
N MET A 61 4.97 13.47 13.10
CA MET A 61 3.85 12.57 13.24
C MET A 61 3.03 12.94 14.48
N LYS A 62 1.74 13.23 14.29
CA LYS A 62 0.78 13.39 15.38
C LYS A 62 0.00 12.09 15.61
N PRO A 63 -0.62 11.90 16.78
CA PRO A 63 -1.57 10.81 17.01
C PRO A 63 -2.63 10.76 15.91
N LYS A 64 -2.72 9.62 15.24
CA LYS A 64 -3.67 9.33 14.17
C LYS A 64 -4.89 8.61 14.71
N PHE A 65 -6.01 8.69 14.01
CA PHE A 65 -7.13 7.78 14.27
C PHE A 65 -6.66 6.32 14.16
N ASP A 66 -7.19 5.44 15.02
CA ASP A 66 -7.07 4.00 14.80
C ASP A 66 -7.79 3.61 13.49
N VAL A 67 -7.31 2.54 12.86
CA VAL A 67 -7.87 1.99 11.62
C VAL A 67 -9.38 1.72 11.74
N LEU A 68 -9.82 1.09 12.84
CA LEU A 68 -11.25 0.76 13.05
C LEU A 68 -12.08 2.02 13.25
N ASP A 69 -11.57 2.97 14.03
CA ASP A 69 -12.25 4.23 14.29
C ASP A 69 -12.42 5.02 13.00
N PHE A 70 -11.36 5.16 12.20
CA PHE A 70 -11.42 5.85 10.92
C PHE A 70 -12.34 5.13 9.93
N TRP A 71 -12.23 3.81 9.81
CA TRP A 71 -13.08 3.01 8.92
C TRP A 71 -14.55 3.12 9.28
N SER A 72 -14.89 3.10 10.58
CA SER A 72 -16.27 3.27 11.04
C SER A 72 -16.90 4.61 10.65
N VAL A 73 -16.07 5.65 10.47
CA VAL A 73 -16.51 6.98 10.04
C VAL A 73 -16.73 7.01 8.52
N ILE A 74 -15.79 6.47 7.73
CA ILE A 74 -15.79 6.66 6.26
C ILE A 74 -16.57 5.59 5.50
N LYS A 75 -16.68 4.36 6.02
CA LYS A 75 -17.37 3.26 5.33
C LYS A 75 -18.81 3.61 4.94
N PRO A 76 -19.65 4.25 5.80
CA PRO A 76 -21.01 4.62 5.42
C PRO A 76 -21.09 5.59 4.23
N GLU A 77 -20.05 6.40 4.02
CA GLU A 77 -19.96 7.37 2.94
C GLU A 77 -19.46 6.74 1.62
N LEU A 78 -18.92 5.51 1.66
CA LEU A 78 -18.27 4.85 0.53
C LEU A 78 -19.01 3.55 0.15
N PRO A 79 -20.26 3.63 -0.35
CA PRO A 79 -21.06 2.44 -0.65
C PRO A 79 -20.41 1.57 -1.73
N GLY A 80 -20.31 0.28 -1.46
CA GLY A 80 -19.73 -0.70 -2.39
C GLY A 80 -18.20 -0.75 -2.41
N ILE A 81 -17.53 -0.02 -1.51
CA ILE A 81 -16.09 -0.06 -1.30
C ILE A 81 -15.79 -0.84 -0.01
N SER A 82 -14.89 -1.81 -0.10
CA SER A 82 -14.43 -2.64 1.03
C SER A 82 -13.13 -2.08 1.63
N GLY A 83 -12.74 -2.59 2.80
CA GLY A 83 -11.53 -2.16 3.48
C GLY A 83 -10.36 -3.14 3.33
N LEU A 84 -9.15 -2.62 3.20
CA LEU A 84 -7.89 -3.29 3.50
C LEU A 84 -7.16 -2.48 4.57
N CYS A 85 -6.32 -3.13 5.37
CA CYS A 85 -5.44 -2.38 6.27
C CYS A 85 -4.06 -3.01 6.42
N THR A 86 -3.11 -2.21 6.90
CA THR A 86 -1.89 -2.75 7.49
C THR A 86 -2.05 -2.86 9.00
N GLN A 87 -1.51 -3.93 9.59
CA GLN A 87 -1.56 -4.19 11.01
C GLN A 87 -0.16 -4.53 11.53
N VAL A 88 0.37 -3.68 12.40
CA VAL A 88 1.57 -3.98 13.17
C VAL A 88 1.24 -5.05 14.22
N THR A 89 1.90 -6.22 14.14
CA THR A 89 1.59 -7.35 15.02
C THR A 89 2.57 -7.48 16.19
N ALA A 90 3.78 -6.93 16.04
CA ALA A 90 4.91 -7.15 16.94
C ALA A 90 4.72 -6.66 18.39
N PHE A 91 3.65 -5.90 18.66
CA PHE A 91 3.35 -5.34 19.98
C PHE A 91 2.07 -5.91 20.62
N LEU A 92 1.44 -6.90 19.99
CA LEU A 92 0.20 -7.50 20.45
C LEU A 92 0.42 -8.99 20.71
N ASP A 93 0.06 -9.45 21.90
CA ASP A 93 -0.02 -10.89 22.17
C ASP A 93 -1.08 -11.57 21.29
N GLU A 94 -1.06 -12.90 21.25
CA GLU A 94 -1.95 -13.66 20.36
C GLU A 94 -3.43 -13.40 20.62
N SER A 95 -3.84 -13.25 21.88
CA SER A 95 -5.24 -13.05 22.27
C SER A 95 -5.73 -11.66 21.88
N THR A 96 -4.91 -10.65 22.13
CA THR A 96 -5.19 -9.26 21.79
C THR A 96 -5.23 -9.08 20.27
N LEU A 97 -4.26 -9.65 19.56
CA LEU A 97 -4.24 -9.61 18.10
C LEU A 97 -5.42 -10.37 17.49
N ARG A 98 -5.80 -11.54 18.03
CA ARG A 98 -7.00 -12.28 17.59
C ARG A 98 -8.25 -11.40 17.70
N GLY A 99 -8.48 -10.81 18.87
CA GLY A 99 -9.63 -9.93 19.10
C GLY A 99 -9.66 -8.75 18.12
N ARG A 100 -8.50 -8.13 17.89
CA ARG A 100 -8.37 -7.03 16.92
C ARG A 100 -8.68 -7.46 15.49
N LEU A 101 -8.17 -8.60 15.04
CA LEU A 101 -8.43 -9.12 13.69
C LEU A 101 -9.90 -9.54 13.51
N THR A 102 -10.54 -10.07 14.55
CA THR A 102 -11.99 -10.31 14.55
C THR A 102 -12.75 -9.00 14.33
N SER A 103 -12.45 -7.95 15.10
CA SER A 103 -13.11 -6.65 14.92
C SER A 103 -12.88 -6.05 13.52
N LEU A 104 -11.65 -6.16 12.97
CA LEU A 104 -11.35 -5.71 11.61
C LEU A 104 -12.19 -6.44 10.57
N THR A 105 -12.21 -7.77 10.62
CA THR A 105 -12.97 -8.59 9.66
C THR A 105 -14.48 -8.40 9.79
N GLU A 106 -15.02 -8.36 11.01
CA GLU A 106 -16.44 -8.06 11.27
C GLU A 106 -16.84 -6.66 10.80
N SER A 107 -15.91 -5.69 10.80
CA SER A 107 -16.14 -4.35 10.25
C SER A 107 -16.17 -4.32 8.71
N GLY A 108 -15.93 -5.44 8.03
CA GLY A 108 -15.90 -5.56 6.58
C GLY A 108 -14.54 -5.24 5.94
N MET A 109 -13.45 -5.36 6.69
CA MET A 109 -12.10 -5.40 6.10
C MET A 109 -11.89 -6.78 5.48
N GLU A 110 -11.60 -6.81 4.18
CA GLU A 110 -11.43 -8.05 3.42
C GLU A 110 -10.00 -8.60 3.50
N GLY A 111 -9.03 -7.77 3.87
CA GLY A 111 -7.63 -8.18 3.97
C GLY A 111 -6.81 -7.36 4.94
N VAL A 112 -5.79 -8.01 5.50
CA VAL A 112 -4.85 -7.40 6.45
C VAL A 112 -3.43 -7.72 6.01
N VAL A 113 -2.60 -6.68 5.85
CA VAL A 113 -1.16 -6.81 5.67
C VAL A 113 -0.50 -6.86 7.04
N PHE A 114 0.14 -7.98 7.40
CA PHE A 114 0.86 -8.06 8.66
C PHE A 114 2.23 -7.40 8.55
N VAL A 115 2.49 -6.45 9.45
CA VAL A 115 3.71 -5.62 9.47
C VAL A 115 4.47 -5.85 10.78
N GLY A 116 5.80 -5.85 10.68
CA GLY A 116 6.71 -6.04 11.82
C GLY A 116 6.96 -4.76 12.60
N VAL A 117 8.10 -4.74 13.27
CA VAL A 117 8.58 -3.58 14.03
C VAL A 117 9.03 -2.44 13.09
N PRO A 118 9.06 -1.18 13.57
CA PRO A 118 9.61 -0.06 12.80
C PRO A 118 11.13 -0.21 12.59
N ARG A 119 11.69 0.58 11.67
CA ARG A 119 13.11 0.53 11.25
C ARG A 119 14.11 0.76 12.38
N THR A 120 13.71 1.45 13.45
CA THR A 120 14.52 1.65 14.66
C THR A 120 14.77 0.37 15.46
N MET A 121 14.02 -0.70 15.20
CA MET A 121 14.06 -1.94 15.95
C MET A 121 14.49 -3.11 15.06
N ASN A 122 15.18 -4.09 15.65
CA ASN A 122 15.55 -5.31 14.93
C ASN A 122 14.36 -6.27 14.82
N ASP A 123 14.32 -7.04 13.73
CA ASP A 123 13.36 -8.13 13.54
C ASP A 123 13.35 -9.05 14.78
N GLY A 124 12.19 -9.18 15.44
CA GLY A 124 12.01 -10.01 16.64
C GLY A 124 12.13 -9.27 17.99
N GLU A 125 12.41 -7.97 18.01
CA GLU A 125 12.44 -7.17 19.25
C GLU A 125 11.05 -6.85 19.82
N GLY A 126 9.97 -7.20 19.10
CA GLY A 126 8.61 -7.11 19.60
C GLY A 126 8.24 -8.30 20.51
N SER A 127 7.56 -8.02 21.62
CA SER A 127 7.04 -9.07 22.53
C SER A 127 5.76 -9.75 22.04
N GLY A 128 5.20 -9.27 20.92
CA GLY A 128 3.96 -9.75 20.32
C GLY A 128 4.17 -10.84 19.27
N VAL A 129 3.12 -11.09 18.49
CA VAL A 129 3.15 -12.10 17.42
C VAL A 129 3.99 -11.62 16.25
N ALA A 130 4.95 -12.44 15.80
CA ALA A 130 5.74 -12.14 14.61
C ALA A 130 4.82 -12.11 13.36
N PRO A 131 5.02 -11.17 12.41
CA PRO A 131 4.15 -11.04 11.24
C PRO A 131 4.05 -12.32 10.41
N THR A 132 5.15 -13.07 10.30
CA THR A 132 5.20 -14.34 9.58
C THR A 132 4.47 -15.46 10.30
N ASP A 133 4.33 -15.40 11.62
CA ASP A 133 3.57 -16.38 12.39
C ASP A 133 2.08 -16.08 12.29
N ALA A 134 1.71 -14.78 12.31
CA ALA A 134 0.34 -14.33 12.11
C ALA A 134 -0.30 -14.85 10.80
N LEU A 135 0.49 -14.99 9.73
CA LEU A 135 0.05 -15.59 8.46
C LEU A 135 -0.54 -17.00 8.63
N SER A 136 0.04 -17.79 9.54
CA SER A 136 -0.35 -19.16 9.79
C SER A 136 -1.40 -19.27 10.91
N ILE A 137 -1.21 -18.55 12.03
CA ILE A 137 -2.10 -18.58 13.20
C ILE A 137 -3.52 -18.11 12.87
N TYR A 138 -3.64 -17.11 12.00
CA TYR A 138 -4.92 -16.46 11.69
C TYR A 138 -5.45 -16.81 10.29
N ARG A 139 -4.98 -17.93 9.70
CA ARG A 139 -5.43 -18.43 8.38
C ARG A 139 -6.95 -18.48 8.24
N ASP A 140 -7.63 -18.99 9.27
CA ASP A 140 -9.08 -19.21 9.23
C ASP A 140 -9.89 -17.97 9.62
N LEU A 141 -9.22 -16.94 10.17
CA LEU A 141 -9.84 -15.69 10.58
C LEU A 141 -9.73 -14.62 9.48
N VAL A 142 -8.53 -14.47 8.89
CA VAL A 142 -8.27 -13.45 7.87
C VAL A 142 -8.06 -14.15 6.52
N PRO A 143 -9.00 -14.06 5.56
CA PRO A 143 -8.90 -14.80 4.30
C PRO A 143 -7.79 -14.27 3.38
N ASN A 144 -7.66 -12.94 3.30
CA ASN A 144 -6.62 -12.28 2.51
C ASN A 144 -5.53 -11.73 3.47
N ARG A 145 -4.44 -12.47 3.58
CA ARG A 145 -3.30 -12.17 4.44
C ARG A 145 -2.17 -11.62 3.58
N GLY A 146 -1.89 -10.34 3.77
CA GLY A 146 -0.91 -9.58 3.01
C GLY A 146 0.45 -9.56 3.70
N VAL A 147 1.48 -9.35 2.91
CA VAL A 147 2.83 -9.04 3.39
C VAL A 147 3.41 -7.88 2.60
N ILE A 148 4.28 -7.09 3.23
CA ILE A 148 5.07 -6.08 2.51
C ILE A 148 6.11 -6.77 1.63
N LEU A 149 6.20 -6.32 0.38
CA LEU A 149 7.16 -6.73 -0.64
C LEU A 149 7.99 -5.51 -1.06
N ILE A 150 9.32 -5.58 -0.92
CA ILE A 150 10.22 -4.46 -1.27
C ILE A 150 11.23 -4.95 -2.31
N PRO A 151 10.94 -4.83 -3.62
CA PRO A 151 11.72 -5.48 -4.68
C PRO A 151 13.20 -5.09 -4.73
N THR A 152 13.52 -3.88 -4.26
CA THR A 152 14.88 -3.33 -4.24
C THR A 152 15.68 -3.78 -3.01
N ARG A 153 15.04 -4.36 -1.98
CA ARG A 153 15.71 -4.73 -0.73
C ARG A 153 16.57 -5.98 -0.91
N GLU A 154 17.77 -5.94 -0.33
CA GLU A 154 18.66 -7.10 -0.30
C GLU A 154 17.99 -8.32 0.37
N GLY A 155 18.11 -9.49 -0.27
CA GLY A 155 17.55 -10.75 0.23
C GLY A 155 16.02 -10.84 0.14
N GLU A 156 15.35 -9.93 -0.57
CA GLU A 156 13.87 -9.93 -0.62
C GLU A 156 13.29 -11.21 -1.22
N HIS A 157 13.94 -11.87 -2.18
CA HIS A 157 13.45 -13.14 -2.74
C HIS A 157 13.28 -14.20 -1.66
N GLY A 158 14.27 -14.36 -0.79
CA GLY A 158 14.22 -15.30 0.33
C GLY A 158 13.16 -14.90 1.35
N ARG A 159 13.08 -13.60 1.69
CA ARG A 159 12.06 -13.08 2.62
C ARG A 159 10.65 -13.31 2.09
N PHE A 160 10.40 -13.03 0.82
CA PHE A 160 9.09 -13.21 0.19
C PHE A 160 8.73 -14.68 0.01
N ASN A 161 9.68 -15.53 -0.39
CA ASN A 161 9.47 -16.97 -0.45
C ASN A 161 9.04 -17.53 0.91
N PHE A 162 9.78 -17.18 1.97
CA PHE A 162 9.46 -17.59 3.33
C PHE A 162 8.06 -17.12 3.76
N LYS A 163 7.68 -15.87 3.46
CA LYS A 163 6.32 -15.36 3.72
C LYS A 163 5.24 -16.16 2.97
N CYS A 164 5.49 -16.54 1.72
CA CYS A 164 4.58 -17.38 0.95
C CYS A 164 4.44 -18.78 1.57
N ASP A 165 5.55 -19.40 1.99
CA ASP A 165 5.54 -20.69 2.70
C ASP A 165 4.72 -20.64 4.00
N ARG A 166 4.69 -19.47 4.66
CA ARG A 166 3.88 -19.24 5.88
C ARG A 166 2.41 -18.91 5.61
N GLY A 167 2.00 -18.82 4.34
CA GLY A 167 0.60 -18.68 3.93
C GLY A 167 0.16 -17.25 3.60
N ALA A 168 1.09 -16.38 3.21
CA ALA A 168 0.77 -15.12 2.55
C ALA A 168 -0.05 -15.37 1.28
N THR A 169 -1.13 -14.61 1.11
CA THR A 169 -2.02 -14.71 -0.06
C THR A 169 -1.79 -13.59 -1.06
N TYR A 170 -1.26 -12.45 -0.60
CA TYR A 170 -0.85 -11.37 -1.46
C TYR A 170 0.40 -10.66 -0.92
N GLY A 171 1.21 -10.11 -1.83
CA GLY A 171 2.28 -9.17 -1.51
C GLY A 171 1.85 -7.76 -1.90
N MET A 172 1.90 -6.81 -0.97
CA MET A 172 1.75 -5.39 -1.27
C MET A 172 3.13 -4.78 -1.43
N THR A 173 3.41 -4.21 -2.60
CA THR A 173 4.70 -3.54 -2.79
C THR A 173 4.76 -2.28 -1.95
N GLN A 174 5.97 -1.86 -1.56
CA GLN A 174 6.18 -0.44 -1.28
C GLN A 174 5.94 0.38 -2.57
N LEU A 175 5.79 1.70 -2.44
CA LEU A 175 5.75 2.66 -3.54
C LEU A 175 6.78 2.33 -4.63
N LEU A 176 6.30 2.07 -5.85
CA LEU A 176 7.13 1.75 -7.01
C LEU A 176 7.49 3.03 -7.75
N TYR A 177 8.79 3.34 -7.78
CA TYR A 177 9.38 4.40 -8.60
C TYR A 177 10.40 3.85 -9.61
N SER A 178 10.42 2.54 -9.79
CA SER A 178 11.17 1.80 -10.81
C SER A 178 10.40 0.54 -11.24
N ASP A 179 10.93 -0.15 -12.24
CA ASP A 179 10.45 -1.46 -12.70
C ASP A 179 11.21 -2.64 -12.06
N ALA A 180 11.90 -2.43 -10.93
CA ALA A 180 12.63 -3.49 -10.21
C ALA A 180 11.73 -4.70 -9.86
N ILE A 181 10.44 -4.48 -9.62
CA ILE A 181 9.44 -5.54 -9.40
C ILE A 181 9.36 -6.53 -10.58
N VAL A 182 9.59 -6.09 -11.82
CA VAL A 182 9.56 -6.93 -13.01
C VAL A 182 10.67 -7.99 -12.94
N GLY A 183 11.91 -7.55 -12.69
CA GLY A 183 13.04 -8.45 -12.52
C GLY A 183 12.86 -9.37 -11.30
N PHE A 184 12.39 -8.80 -10.19
CA PHE A 184 12.10 -9.55 -8.97
C PHE A 184 11.13 -10.71 -9.23
N LEU A 185 9.94 -10.42 -9.77
CA LEU A 185 8.88 -11.41 -10.00
C LEU A 185 9.23 -12.39 -11.12
N THR A 186 9.98 -11.95 -12.13
CA THR A 186 10.48 -12.85 -13.19
C THR A 186 11.35 -13.94 -12.58
N GLU A 187 12.28 -13.57 -11.71
CA GLU A 187 13.15 -14.55 -11.05
C GLU A 187 12.38 -15.39 -10.03
N PHE A 188 11.47 -14.78 -9.27
CA PHE A 188 10.62 -15.49 -8.31
C PHE A 188 9.74 -16.54 -8.99
N ALA A 189 9.19 -16.23 -10.17
CA ALA A 189 8.38 -17.16 -10.96
C ALA A 189 9.18 -18.34 -11.54
N LYS A 190 10.48 -18.15 -11.81
CA LYS A 190 11.38 -19.20 -12.29
C LYS A 190 11.83 -20.14 -11.18
N THR A 191 11.96 -19.63 -9.96
CA THR A 191 12.59 -20.33 -8.83
C THR A 191 11.59 -20.90 -7.83
N THR A 192 10.31 -20.51 -7.93
CA THR A 192 9.25 -20.93 -7.01
C THR A 192 7.93 -21.19 -7.73
N ASP A 193 7.11 -22.08 -7.17
CA ASP A 193 5.73 -22.32 -7.64
C ASP A 193 4.71 -21.35 -7.04
N HIS A 194 5.13 -20.50 -6.10
CA HIS A 194 4.26 -19.55 -5.43
C HIS A 194 3.69 -18.53 -6.41
N ARG A 195 2.36 -18.35 -6.39
CA ARG A 195 1.64 -17.32 -7.17
C ARG A 195 0.65 -16.55 -6.29
N PRO A 196 1.13 -15.90 -5.21
CA PRO A 196 0.29 -14.97 -4.47
C PRO A 196 -0.13 -13.82 -5.38
N GLU A 197 -1.22 -13.15 -5.03
CA GLU A 197 -1.56 -11.90 -5.71
C GLU A 197 -0.53 -10.81 -5.42
N ILE A 198 -0.25 -9.95 -6.40
CA ILE A 198 0.64 -8.80 -6.21
C ILE A 198 -0.19 -7.53 -6.28
N LEU A 199 -0.25 -6.81 -5.16
CA LEU A 199 -0.84 -5.49 -5.04
C LEU A 199 0.27 -4.46 -5.29
N LEU A 200 0.31 -3.92 -6.52
CA LEU A 200 1.34 -3.01 -7.00
C LEU A 200 1.03 -1.57 -6.60
N SER A 201 1.90 -0.97 -5.81
CA SER A 201 1.72 0.37 -5.22
C SER A 201 2.33 1.47 -6.08
N PHE A 202 1.50 2.40 -6.56
CA PHE A 202 1.91 3.55 -7.37
C PHE A 202 1.55 4.86 -6.67
N GLY A 203 2.57 5.68 -6.40
CA GLY A 203 2.42 6.95 -5.67
C GLY A 203 2.44 8.19 -6.56
N PHE A 204 1.51 9.10 -6.37
CA PHE A 204 1.56 10.42 -7.00
C PHE A 204 2.57 11.34 -6.30
N VAL A 205 3.48 11.93 -7.08
CA VAL A 205 4.53 12.84 -6.57
C VAL A 205 4.15 14.31 -6.81
N PRO A 206 3.69 15.08 -5.80
CA PRO A 206 3.40 16.51 -5.98
C PRO A 206 4.68 17.36 -6.00
N LYS A 207 4.57 18.61 -6.45
CA LYS A 207 5.69 19.59 -6.41
C LYS A 207 6.20 19.86 -4.98
N MET A 208 5.36 19.63 -3.97
CA MET A 208 5.72 19.79 -2.56
C MET A 208 6.87 18.85 -2.15
N GLU A 209 7.03 17.70 -2.81
CA GLU A 209 8.10 16.74 -2.53
C GLU A 209 9.49 17.38 -2.62
N ASN A 210 9.72 18.32 -3.55
CA ASN A 210 11.00 19.04 -3.66
C ASN A 210 11.38 19.86 -2.42
N LYS A 211 10.41 20.17 -1.55
CA LYS A 211 10.64 20.93 -0.32
C LYS A 211 10.61 20.03 0.91
N THR A 212 9.69 19.08 0.95
CA THR A 212 9.43 18.27 2.13
C THR A 212 10.20 16.96 2.13
N GLY A 213 10.40 16.30 0.99
CA GLY A 213 11.17 15.06 0.92
C GLY A 213 10.49 13.85 1.58
N LEU A 214 9.15 13.82 1.70
CA LEU A 214 8.47 12.75 2.44
C LEU A 214 8.56 11.43 1.68
N ILE A 215 8.31 11.44 0.37
CA ILE A 215 8.34 10.24 -0.45
C ILE A 215 9.77 9.70 -0.49
N ASN A 216 10.77 10.58 -0.68
CA ASN A 216 12.18 10.20 -0.61
C ASN A 216 12.55 9.53 0.72
N TRP A 217 12.04 10.06 1.84
CA TRP A 217 12.25 9.47 3.17
C TRP A 217 11.50 8.14 3.35
N LEU A 218 10.30 7.99 2.79
CA LEU A 218 9.55 6.74 2.88
C LEU A 218 10.27 5.59 2.18
N ILE A 219 10.80 5.83 0.98
CA ILE A 219 11.45 4.79 0.16
C ILE A 219 12.93 4.56 0.49
N GLN A 220 13.50 5.31 1.44
CA GLN A 220 14.95 5.30 1.68
C GLN A 220 15.51 3.92 2.06
N ASP A 221 16.69 3.64 1.51
CA ASP A 221 17.54 2.49 1.82
C ASP A 221 19.01 2.90 1.55
N PRO A 222 19.69 3.52 2.54
CA PRO A 222 21.02 4.09 2.35
C PRO A 222 22.05 3.07 1.85
N GLY A 223 22.75 3.43 0.78
CA GLY A 223 23.75 2.55 0.14
C GLY A 223 23.18 1.64 -0.96
N ASN A 224 21.86 1.60 -1.14
CA ASN A 224 21.22 0.86 -2.21
C ASN A 224 21.13 1.68 -3.50
N ALA A 225 21.86 1.27 -4.53
CA ALA A 225 21.90 1.98 -5.81
C ALA A 225 20.55 2.00 -6.55
N ALA A 226 19.72 0.96 -6.39
CA ALA A 226 18.39 0.92 -7.00
C ALA A 226 17.47 1.96 -6.36
N VAL A 227 17.49 2.04 -5.03
CA VAL A 227 16.71 3.05 -4.29
C VAL A 227 17.21 4.46 -4.56
N ALA A 228 18.52 4.67 -4.70
CA ALA A 228 19.06 5.98 -5.10
C ALA A 228 18.54 6.43 -6.48
N ALA A 229 18.40 5.50 -7.43
CA ALA A 229 17.81 5.79 -8.74
C ALA A 229 16.30 6.12 -8.63
N GLU A 230 15.56 5.40 -7.78
CA GLU A 230 14.16 5.71 -7.47
C GLU A 230 13.99 7.11 -6.85
N GLN A 231 14.86 7.49 -5.91
CA GLN A 231 14.87 8.80 -5.28
C GLN A 231 15.17 9.93 -6.29
N GLU A 232 16.12 9.74 -7.21
CA GLU A 232 16.36 10.72 -8.28
C GLU A 232 15.18 10.81 -9.26
N PHE A 233 14.49 9.69 -9.55
CA PHE A 233 13.25 9.73 -10.35
C PHE A 233 12.12 10.50 -9.64
N VAL A 234 11.94 10.30 -8.33
CA VAL A 234 10.99 11.06 -7.49
C VAL A 234 11.30 12.56 -7.54
N LYS A 235 12.57 12.93 -7.39
CA LYS A 235 13.02 14.33 -7.49
C LYS A 235 12.78 14.92 -8.88
N GLU A 236 13.03 14.16 -9.93
CA GLU A 236 12.71 14.59 -11.29
C GLU A 236 11.20 14.84 -11.42
N LEU A 237 10.36 13.86 -11.07
CA LEU A 237 8.90 13.99 -11.09
C LEU A 237 8.44 15.25 -10.35
N ALA A 238 8.92 15.47 -9.11
CA ALA A 238 8.56 16.62 -8.30
C ALA A 238 8.88 17.96 -8.99
N GLY A 239 9.94 18.01 -9.82
CA GLY A 239 10.36 19.18 -10.59
C GLY A 239 9.65 19.39 -11.93
N ARG A 240 8.90 18.41 -12.44
CA ARG A 240 8.23 18.48 -13.76
C ARG A 240 6.85 19.14 -13.69
N GLU A 241 6.45 19.72 -14.82
CA GLU A 241 5.10 20.25 -15.02
C GLU A 241 4.06 19.12 -15.07
N PRO A 242 2.78 19.37 -14.69
CA PRO A 242 1.79 18.32 -14.50
C PRO A 242 1.62 17.33 -15.67
N PRO A 243 1.57 17.75 -16.96
CA PRO A 243 1.46 16.80 -18.07
C PRO A 243 2.68 15.88 -18.22
N GLN A 244 3.88 16.40 -18.03
CA GLN A 244 5.12 15.63 -18.14
C GLN A 244 5.24 14.62 -17.00
N LYS A 245 4.94 15.05 -15.78
CA LYS A 245 4.88 14.18 -14.60
C LYS A 245 3.92 13.02 -14.81
N ARG A 246 2.71 13.33 -15.32
CA ARG A 246 1.69 12.32 -15.59
C ARG A 246 2.17 11.30 -16.61
N GLN A 247 2.76 11.77 -17.72
CA GLN A 247 3.33 10.91 -18.73
C GLN A 247 4.41 9.98 -18.15
N MET A 248 5.35 10.53 -17.36
CA MET A 248 6.41 9.73 -16.74
C MET A 248 5.87 8.66 -15.79
N MET A 249 4.87 9.00 -14.98
CA MET A 249 4.19 8.06 -14.08
C MET A 249 3.43 6.98 -14.85
N LEU A 250 2.74 7.36 -15.94
CA LEU A 250 2.05 6.42 -16.82
C LEU A 250 3.04 5.48 -17.54
N ASP A 251 4.17 6.00 -18.01
CA ASP A 251 5.20 5.18 -18.66
C ASP A 251 5.81 4.16 -17.70
N LEU A 252 6.05 4.55 -16.44
CA LEU A 252 6.46 3.61 -15.40
C LEU A 252 5.39 2.55 -15.16
N TYR A 253 4.13 2.97 -15.01
CA TYR A 253 2.99 2.08 -14.82
C TYR A 253 2.91 1.01 -15.92
N LYS A 254 3.00 1.43 -17.18
CA LYS A 254 3.01 0.54 -18.36
C LYS A 254 4.14 -0.47 -18.29
N ARG A 255 5.38 -0.02 -18.08
CA ARG A 255 6.54 -0.91 -17.99
C ARG A 255 6.37 -1.97 -16.90
N VAL A 256 5.86 -1.58 -15.73
CA VAL A 256 5.59 -2.52 -14.63
C VAL A 256 4.50 -3.51 -15.02
N ILE A 257 3.34 -3.04 -15.48
CA ILE A 257 2.21 -3.92 -15.84
C ILE A 257 2.60 -4.89 -16.95
N ASP A 258 3.17 -4.39 -18.05
CA ASP A 258 3.55 -5.21 -19.19
C ASP A 258 4.62 -6.24 -18.81
N GLY A 259 5.54 -5.85 -17.92
CA GLY A 259 6.60 -6.73 -17.44
C GLY A 259 6.12 -7.85 -16.52
N VAL A 260 4.97 -7.70 -15.84
CA VAL A 260 4.49 -8.68 -14.84
C VAL A 260 3.20 -9.42 -15.25
N ALA A 261 2.44 -8.91 -16.22
CA ALA A 261 1.14 -9.45 -16.62
C ALA A 261 1.20 -10.93 -17.07
N GLU A 262 2.27 -11.33 -17.74
CA GLU A 262 2.42 -12.69 -18.29
C GLU A 262 3.12 -13.67 -17.33
N LEU A 263 3.52 -13.23 -16.14
CA LEU A 263 4.24 -14.06 -15.17
C LEU A 263 3.34 -15.01 -14.36
N GLY A 264 2.02 -14.92 -14.55
CA GLY A 264 1.03 -15.79 -13.91
C GLY A 264 0.65 -15.43 -12.48
N PHE A 265 1.07 -14.27 -11.97
CA PHE A 265 0.56 -13.73 -10.71
C PHE A 265 -0.79 -13.04 -10.93
N PRO A 266 -1.79 -13.24 -10.07
CA PRO A 266 -2.91 -12.31 -9.99
C PRO A 266 -2.40 -10.91 -9.63
N LEU A 267 -2.94 -9.89 -10.28
CA LEU A 267 -2.47 -8.51 -10.12
C LEU A 267 -3.58 -7.63 -9.58
N SER A 268 -3.21 -6.74 -8.68
CA SER A 268 -4.04 -5.66 -8.16
C SER A 268 -3.23 -4.36 -8.16
N VAL A 269 -3.93 -3.23 -8.08
CA VAL A 269 -3.32 -1.89 -8.07
C VAL A 269 -3.61 -1.22 -6.75
N HIS A 270 -2.59 -0.63 -6.14
CA HIS A 270 -2.69 0.24 -4.98
C HIS A 270 -2.25 1.65 -5.38
N LEU A 271 -3.09 2.64 -5.13
CA LEU A 271 -2.89 4.03 -5.51
C LEU A 271 -2.66 4.87 -4.26
N GLU A 272 -1.56 5.61 -4.25
CA GLU A 272 -1.15 6.39 -3.08
C GLU A 272 -1.02 7.87 -3.43
N ALA A 273 -1.66 8.74 -2.66
CA ALA A 273 -1.43 10.18 -2.69
C ALA A 273 -0.85 10.60 -1.33
N THR A 274 0.45 10.38 -1.13
CA THR A 274 1.14 10.50 0.17
C THR A 274 0.98 11.87 0.84
N TYR A 275 0.75 12.92 0.05
CA TYR A 275 0.51 14.30 0.52
C TYR A 275 -0.98 14.65 0.68
N GLY A 276 -1.86 13.66 0.60
CA GLY A 276 -3.31 13.81 0.60
C GLY A 276 -3.93 13.79 -0.79
N LEU A 277 -5.22 13.45 -0.84
CA LEU A 277 -5.98 13.36 -2.07
C LEU A 277 -6.08 14.71 -2.78
N SER A 278 -5.91 14.70 -4.10
CA SER A 278 -6.02 15.88 -4.94
C SER A 278 -6.49 15.54 -6.36
N GLY A 279 -7.14 16.48 -7.03
CA GLY A 279 -7.56 16.33 -8.43
C GLY A 279 -6.42 15.91 -9.37
N PRO A 280 -5.20 16.51 -9.29
CA PRO A 280 -4.05 16.07 -10.10
C PRO A 280 -3.62 14.61 -9.87
N ALA A 281 -3.72 14.11 -8.62
CA ALA A 281 -3.44 12.71 -8.33
C ALA A 281 -4.47 11.79 -9.01
N PHE A 282 -5.76 12.07 -8.85
CA PHE A 282 -6.83 11.29 -9.47
C PHE A 282 -6.79 11.33 -11.00
N ALA A 283 -6.46 12.48 -11.60
CA ALA A 283 -6.29 12.58 -13.04
C ALA A 283 -5.11 11.72 -13.55
N THR A 284 -4.05 11.55 -12.74
CA THR A 284 -2.94 10.65 -13.06
C THR A 284 -3.34 9.19 -12.89
N PHE A 285 -4.05 8.86 -11.80
CA PHE A 285 -4.54 7.52 -11.55
C PHE A 285 -5.55 7.06 -12.60
N ALA A 286 -6.42 7.94 -13.07
CA ALA A 286 -7.37 7.63 -14.14
C ALA A 286 -6.66 7.15 -15.41
N GLU A 287 -5.60 7.85 -15.85
CA GLU A 287 -4.84 7.42 -17.04
C GLU A 287 -4.11 6.08 -16.84
N MET A 288 -3.62 5.80 -15.63
CA MET A 288 -3.05 4.48 -15.31
C MET A 288 -4.12 3.38 -15.38
N ILE A 289 -5.25 3.60 -14.73
CA ILE A 289 -6.36 2.64 -14.65
C ILE A 289 -7.06 2.44 -16.00
N ASP A 290 -7.05 3.44 -16.88
CA ASP A 290 -7.51 3.33 -18.25
C ASP A 290 -6.55 2.54 -19.15
N TYR A 291 -5.24 2.59 -18.88
CA TYR A 291 -4.28 1.73 -19.55
C TYR A 291 -4.51 0.25 -19.18
N TRP A 292 -4.56 -0.04 -17.88
CA TRP A 292 -4.82 -1.38 -17.39
C TRP A 292 -5.44 -1.32 -16.00
N SER A 293 -6.34 -2.26 -15.71
CA SER A 293 -6.87 -2.48 -14.38
C SER A 293 -7.27 -3.94 -14.22
N PRO A 294 -7.22 -4.52 -13.01
CA PRO A 294 -7.64 -5.89 -12.81
C PRO A 294 -9.09 -6.12 -13.24
N ALA A 295 -9.36 -7.31 -13.80
CA ALA A 295 -10.70 -7.70 -14.19
C ALA A 295 -11.63 -7.67 -12.97
N GLN A 296 -12.68 -6.85 -13.04
CA GLN A 296 -13.64 -6.72 -11.95
C GLN A 296 -14.41 -8.04 -11.80
N ARG A 297 -14.56 -8.51 -10.56
CA ARG A 297 -15.48 -9.60 -10.26
C ARG A 297 -16.91 -9.12 -10.54
N VAL A 298 -17.59 -9.83 -11.46
CA VAL A 298 -19.03 -9.69 -11.70
C VAL A 298 -19.79 -10.47 -10.63
#